data_AF-A0A9Q0BNP6-F1
#
_entry.id   AF-A0A9Q0BNP6-F1
#
_cell.length_a   1.000
_cell.length_b   1.000
_cell.length_c   1.000
_cell.angle_alpha   90.00
_cell.angle_beta   90.00
_cell.angle_gamma   90.00
#
_symmetry.space_group_name_H-M   'P 1'
#
loop_
_entity.id
_entity.type
_entity.pdbx_description
1 polymer ?
#
loop_
_entity_poly.entity_id
_entity_poly.type
_entity_poly.pdbx_seq_one_letter_code
_entity_poly.pdbx_strand_id
1 'polypeptide(L)'
;MAANQDSSVSSRITLFNQQAEEHQNWMMINPFAHYNVSEMPKRTFPQEEYGKAPAGSLSERRSLEANVRALEEILQLCDMIEKSGQDDPESGLKTLGFGPLFNLYNDISDKLLATLLCARKHGFVGFSGETLFQGRDEAVPVRLLRPFEELKTKILAKVADLRCVFTEKLEEPAVLRQN
;
A
#
# COMPACT_ATOMS: atom_id res chain seq x y z
N MET A 1 -41.13 -15.43 -3.19
CA MET A 1 -41.15 -15.64 -1.73
C MET A 1 -39.92 -16.46 -1.36
N ALA A 2 -38.77 -15.81 -1.16
CA ALA A 2 -37.57 -16.48 -0.66
C ALA A 2 -37.66 -16.47 0.87
N ALA A 3 -37.85 -17.65 1.46
CA ALA A 3 -37.96 -17.80 2.90
C ALA A 3 -36.61 -17.46 3.57
N ASN A 4 -36.71 -16.74 4.68
CA ASN A 4 -35.65 -16.25 5.56
C ASN A 4 -34.87 -17.40 6.24
N GLN A 5 -34.15 -18.23 5.48
CA GLN A 5 -33.39 -19.38 5.97
C GLN A 5 -32.05 -18.98 6.62
N ASP A 6 -31.57 -17.76 6.39
CA ASP A 6 -30.29 -17.26 6.91
C ASP A 6 -30.30 -16.94 8.42
N SER A 7 -31.47 -17.02 9.07
CA SER A 7 -31.62 -16.71 10.51
C SER A 7 -31.90 -17.94 11.40
N SER A 8 -31.91 -19.16 10.83
CA SER A 8 -32.13 -20.39 11.58
C SER A 8 -31.04 -20.66 12.61
N VAL A 9 -31.41 -21.11 13.82
CA VAL A 9 -30.48 -21.50 14.89
C VAL A 9 -29.48 -22.55 14.40
N SER A 10 -29.93 -23.48 13.55
CA SER A 10 -29.04 -24.50 12.97
C SER A 10 -27.96 -23.90 12.07
N SER A 11 -28.29 -22.85 11.29
CA SER A 11 -27.32 -22.13 10.44
C SER A 11 -26.27 -21.39 11.29
N ARG A 12 -26.68 -20.82 12.43
CA ARG A 12 -25.75 -20.19 13.37
C ARG A 12 -24.81 -21.19 14.04
N ILE A 13 -25.31 -22.39 14.37
CA ILE A 13 -24.49 -23.46 14.93
C ILE A 13 -23.47 -23.94 13.89
N THR A 14 -23.87 -24.11 12.63
CA THR A 14 -22.92 -24.51 11.57
C THR A 14 -21.84 -23.46 11.35
N LEU A 15 -22.20 -22.17 11.31
CA LEU A 15 -21.22 -21.07 11.19
C LEU A 15 -20.28 -21.01 12.39
N PHE A 16 -20.79 -21.22 13.61
CA PHE A 16 -19.98 -21.25 14.82
C PHE A 16 -18.98 -22.42 14.81
N ASN A 17 -19.44 -23.62 14.44
CA ASN A 17 -18.58 -24.79 14.35
C ASN A 17 -17.50 -24.61 13.27
N GLN A 18 -17.87 -24.07 12.10
CA GLN A 18 -16.92 -23.74 11.05
C GLN A 18 -15.85 -22.76 11.56
N GLN A 19 -16.26 -21.68 12.22
CA GLN A 19 -15.33 -20.69 12.77
C GLN A 19 -14.39 -21.30 13.83
N ALA A 20 -14.90 -22.24 14.64
CA ALA A 20 -14.12 -22.96 15.64
C ALA A 20 -13.06 -23.87 14.99
N GLU A 21 -13.44 -24.62 13.95
CA GLU A 21 -12.51 -25.46 13.17
C GLU A 21 -11.43 -24.62 12.47
N GLU A 22 -11.80 -23.53 11.80
CA GLU A 22 -10.86 -22.60 11.17
C GLU A 22 -9.87 -22.02 12.19
N HIS A 23 -10.37 -21.64 13.37
CA HIS A 23 -9.52 -21.15 14.45
C HIS A 23 -8.56 -22.23 14.97
N GLN A 24 -9.03 -23.45 15.20
CA GLN A 24 -8.17 -24.57 15.60
C GLN A 24 -7.08 -24.84 14.57
N ASN A 25 -7.45 -24.89 13.29
CA ASN A 25 -6.51 -25.06 12.18
C ASN A 25 -5.47 -23.94 12.16
N TRP A 26 -5.88 -22.68 12.36
CA TRP A 26 -4.96 -21.54 12.41
C TRP A 26 -4.02 -21.59 13.62
N MET A 27 -4.51 -22.03 14.80
CA MET A 27 -3.68 -22.19 16.00
C MET A 27 -2.56 -23.20 15.75
N MET A 28 -2.85 -24.35 15.13
CA MET A 28 -1.85 -25.40 14.85
C MET A 28 -0.64 -24.92 14.03
N ILE A 29 -0.85 -23.90 13.19
CA ILE A 29 0.16 -23.36 12.28
C ILE A 29 0.67 -21.98 12.72
N ASN A 30 0.27 -21.48 13.89
CA ASN A 30 0.72 -20.20 14.42
C ASN A 30 1.89 -20.38 15.41
N PRO A 31 3.09 -19.85 15.12
CA PRO A 31 4.26 -19.98 15.99
C PRO A 31 4.11 -19.31 17.37
N PHE A 32 3.13 -18.43 17.54
CA PHE A 32 2.85 -17.75 18.81
C PHE A 32 1.78 -18.46 19.65
N ALA A 33 1.16 -19.53 19.15
CA ALA A 33 0.13 -20.29 19.86
C ALA A 33 0.69 -21.46 20.67
N HIS A 34 1.93 -21.88 20.39
CA HIS A 34 2.57 -23.04 21.02
C HIS A 34 3.83 -22.63 21.77
N TYR A 35 4.12 -23.30 22.88
CA TYR A 35 5.34 -23.08 23.66
C TYR A 35 6.59 -23.61 22.92
N ASN A 36 6.45 -24.70 22.16
CA ASN A 36 7.51 -25.30 21.35
C ASN A 36 7.17 -25.20 19.87
N VAL A 37 7.97 -24.42 19.13
CA VAL A 37 7.81 -24.20 17.68
C VAL A 37 8.43 -25.30 16.83
N SER A 38 9.21 -26.22 17.42
CA SER A 38 9.93 -27.26 16.67
C SER A 38 9.01 -28.36 16.14
N GLU A 39 7.87 -28.59 16.77
CA GLU A 39 6.89 -29.62 16.39
C GLU A 39 5.86 -29.12 15.38
N MET A 40 5.94 -27.84 15.01
CA MET A 40 4.98 -27.23 14.13
C MET A 40 5.20 -27.60 12.65
N PRO A 41 4.12 -27.80 11.88
CA PRO A 41 4.21 -27.94 10.43
C PRO A 41 4.85 -26.69 9.82
N LYS A 42 5.98 -26.86 9.11
CA LYS A 42 6.58 -25.76 8.34
C LYS A 42 5.65 -25.42 7.19
N ARG A 43 5.19 -24.17 7.14
CA ARG A 43 4.40 -23.69 5.99
C ARG A 43 5.30 -23.64 4.76
N THR A 44 4.88 -24.34 3.70
CA THR A 44 5.47 -24.19 2.37
C THR A 44 4.54 -23.32 1.55
N PHE A 45 5.06 -22.24 1.00
CA PHE A 45 4.33 -21.35 0.12
C PHE A 45 4.92 -21.44 -1.28
N PRO A 46 4.11 -21.35 -2.34
CA PRO A 46 4.64 -21.09 -3.66
C PRO A 46 5.35 -19.73 -3.66
N GLN A 47 6.43 -19.60 -4.43
CA GLN A 47 7.24 -18.38 -4.47
C GLN A 47 6.43 -17.13 -4.87
N GLU A 48 5.35 -17.32 -5.63
CA GLU A 48 4.45 -16.27 -6.11
C GLU A 48 3.53 -15.67 -5.03
N GLU A 49 3.21 -16.45 -3.98
CA GLU A 49 2.34 -16.07 -2.87
C GLU A 49 3.16 -15.60 -1.65
N TYR A 50 4.48 -15.81 -1.66
CA TYR A 50 5.37 -15.35 -0.59
C TYR A 50 5.33 -13.82 -0.45
N GLY A 51 5.15 -13.34 0.78
CA GLY A 51 5.08 -11.90 1.09
C GLY A 51 3.75 -11.23 0.69
N LYS A 52 2.76 -11.99 0.22
CA LYS A 52 1.42 -11.47 -0.08
C LYS A 52 0.42 -11.88 0.98
N ALA A 53 -0.56 -11.02 1.23
CA ALA A 53 -1.70 -11.38 2.06
C ALA A 53 -2.54 -12.46 1.35
N PRO A 54 -3.27 -13.31 2.11
CA PRO A 54 -4.20 -14.26 1.53
C PRO A 54 -5.22 -13.55 0.65
N ALA A 55 -5.48 -14.08 -0.54
CA ALA A 55 -6.45 -13.52 -1.48
C ALA A 55 -7.86 -13.45 -0.84
N GLY A 56 -8.57 -12.35 -1.07
CA GLY A 56 -9.90 -12.07 -0.51
C GLY A 56 -9.90 -11.64 0.96
N SER A 57 -8.75 -11.69 1.65
CA SER A 57 -8.67 -11.34 3.07
C SER A 57 -8.77 -9.83 3.32
N LEU A 58 -9.15 -9.46 4.54
CA LEU A 58 -9.10 -8.05 4.99
C LEU A 58 -7.68 -7.48 4.94
N SER A 59 -6.65 -8.31 5.13
CA SER A 59 -5.25 -7.89 5.04
C SER A 59 -4.86 -7.51 3.62
N GLU A 60 -5.36 -8.22 2.61
CA GLU A 60 -5.17 -7.85 1.20
C GLU A 60 -5.84 -6.51 0.91
N ARG A 61 -7.10 -6.33 1.32
CA ARG A 61 -7.84 -5.07 1.14
C ARG A 61 -7.09 -3.88 1.75
N ARG A 62 -6.62 -4.02 2.99
CA ARG A 62 -5.81 -2.99 3.67
C ARG A 62 -4.51 -2.71 2.93
N SER A 63 -3.86 -3.72 2.37
CA SER A 63 -2.63 -3.54 1.60
C SER A 63 -2.88 -2.75 0.31
N LEU A 64 -3.96 -3.06 -0.42
CA LEU A 64 -4.36 -2.31 -1.62
C LEU A 64 -4.71 -0.86 -1.27
N GLU A 65 -5.53 -0.64 -0.24
CA GLU A 65 -5.89 0.70 0.22
C GLU A 65 -4.66 1.52 0.63
N ALA A 66 -3.72 0.92 1.36
CA ALA A 66 -2.48 1.58 1.74
C ALA A 66 -1.64 1.99 0.52
N ASN A 67 -1.63 1.16 -0.53
CA ASN A 67 -0.91 1.44 -1.77
C ASN A 67 -1.56 2.59 -2.56
N VAL A 68 -2.90 2.62 -2.63
CA VAL A 68 -3.65 3.73 -3.21
C VAL A 68 -3.36 5.04 -2.47
N ARG A 69 -3.41 5.03 -1.13
CA ARG A 69 -3.08 6.21 -0.32
C ARG A 69 -1.65 6.70 -0.54
N ALA A 70 -0.68 5.79 -0.63
CA ALA A 70 0.70 6.15 -0.90
C ALA A 70 0.86 6.84 -2.27
N LEU A 71 0.13 6.38 -3.30
CA LEU A 71 0.12 7.03 -4.61
C LEU A 71 -0.55 8.41 -4.59
N GLU A 72 -1.62 8.57 -3.82
CA GLU A 72 -2.29 9.86 -3.63
C GLU A 72 -1.38 10.87 -2.89
N GLU A 73 -0.64 10.43 -1.87
CA GLU A 73 0.37 11.25 -1.18
C GLU A 73 1.51 11.66 -2.12
N ILE A 74 1.99 10.75 -2.98
CA ILE A 74 2.99 11.05 -4.01
C ILE A 74 2.47 12.10 -5.00
N LEU A 75 1.20 12.00 -5.41
CA LEU A 75 0.61 12.97 -6.32
C LEU A 75 0.56 14.37 -5.69
N GLN A 76 0.16 14.46 -4.41
CA GLN A 76 0.15 15.70 -3.65
C GLN A 76 1.55 16.29 -3.51
N LEU A 77 2.56 15.46 -3.25
CA LEU A 77 3.97 15.87 -3.22
C LEU A 77 4.41 16.46 -4.57
N CYS A 78 4.09 15.80 -5.69
CA CYS A 78 4.46 16.28 -7.02
C CYS A 78 3.76 17.62 -7.35
N ASP A 79 2.49 17.76 -6.98
CA ASP A 79 1.71 19.00 -7.15
C ASP A 79 2.29 20.16 -6.31
N MET A 80 2.75 19.89 -5.09
CA MET A 80 3.44 20.89 -4.27
C MET A 80 4.76 21.34 -4.89
N ILE A 81 5.57 20.40 -5.40
CA ILE A 81 6.83 20.73 -6.08
C ILE A 81 6.54 21.53 -7.36
N GLU A 82 5.47 21.22 -8.09
CA GLU A 82 5.09 21.96 -9.29
C GLU A 82 4.72 23.43 -8.97
N LYS A 83 3.93 23.63 -7.91
CA LYS A 83 3.43 24.96 -7.50
C LYS A 83 4.49 25.84 -6.84
N SER A 84 5.35 25.25 -6.01
CA SER A 84 6.34 25.97 -5.20
C SER A 84 7.75 25.92 -5.77
N GLY A 85 8.00 25.02 -6.73
CA GLY A 85 9.29 24.82 -7.35
C GLY A 85 9.65 25.89 -8.39
N GLN A 86 10.96 26.02 -8.61
CA GLN A 86 11.54 26.86 -9.65
C GLN A 86 11.85 26.00 -10.87
N ASP A 87 11.80 26.60 -12.06
CA ASP A 87 12.19 25.92 -13.29
C ASP A 87 13.71 25.72 -13.32
N ASP A 88 14.14 24.47 -13.51
CA ASP A 88 15.55 24.15 -13.67
C ASP A 88 16.04 24.70 -15.03
N PRO A 89 17.05 25.59 -15.07
CA PRO A 89 17.49 26.24 -16.31
C PRO A 89 18.02 25.27 -17.37
N GLU A 90 18.48 24.07 -16.97
CA GLU A 90 19.02 23.07 -17.91
C GLU A 90 17.93 22.12 -18.43
N SER A 91 17.06 21.63 -17.54
CA SER A 91 16.09 20.58 -17.86
C SER A 91 14.70 21.13 -18.17
N GLY A 92 14.39 22.36 -17.75
CA GLY A 92 13.05 22.95 -17.81
C GLY A 92 12.04 22.28 -16.90
N LEU A 93 12.49 21.43 -15.97
CA LEU A 93 11.65 20.69 -15.02
C LEU A 93 11.63 21.40 -13.66
N LYS A 94 10.52 21.27 -12.93
CA LYS A 94 10.39 21.88 -11.61
C LYS A 94 11.31 21.24 -10.57
N THR A 95 11.98 22.10 -9.83
CA THR A 95 12.91 21.74 -8.75
C THR A 95 12.64 22.59 -7.52
N LEU A 96 12.65 21.97 -6.35
CA LEU A 96 12.47 22.64 -5.06
C LEU A 96 13.53 22.15 -4.07
N GLY A 97 14.13 23.07 -3.31
CA GLY A 97 15.08 22.71 -2.26
C GLY A 97 14.41 21.91 -1.14
N PHE A 98 15.14 20.96 -0.54
CA PHE A 98 14.61 20.10 0.51
C PHE A 98 14.14 20.86 1.74
N GLY A 99 14.86 21.89 2.20
CA GLY A 99 14.48 22.67 3.38
C GLY A 99 13.11 23.36 3.23
N PRO A 100 12.90 24.17 2.17
CA PRO A 100 11.59 24.76 1.88
C PRO A 100 10.50 23.71 1.68
N LEU A 101 10.78 22.63 0.96
CA LEU A 101 9.83 21.53 0.78
C LEU A 101 9.43 20.90 2.11
N PHE A 102 10.39 20.66 3.02
CA PHE A 102 10.15 20.10 4.33
C PHE A 102 9.24 21.00 5.17
N ASN A 103 9.51 22.31 5.19
CA ASN A 103 8.70 23.26 5.95
C ASN A 103 7.26 23.35 5.40
N LEU A 104 7.09 23.42 4.07
CA LEU A 104 5.76 23.44 3.43
C LEU A 104 4.98 22.14 3.66
N TYR A 105 5.67 21.00 3.62
CA TYR A 105 5.03 19.70 3.76
C TYR A 105 4.73 19.35 5.22
N ASN A 106 5.49 19.87 6.18
CA ASN A 106 5.28 19.62 7.61
C ASN A 106 3.92 20.12 8.11
N ASP A 107 3.34 21.14 7.47
CA ASP A 107 1.97 21.60 7.75
C ASP A 107 0.89 20.61 7.28
N ILE A 108 1.25 19.71 6.36
CA ILE A 108 0.34 18.71 5.77
C ILE A 108 0.54 17.33 6.40
N SER A 109 1.79 16.86 6.49
CA SER A 109 2.12 15.54 7.02
C SER A 109 3.57 15.44 7.50
N ASP A 110 3.75 14.64 8.55
CA ASP A 110 5.04 14.25 9.15
C ASP A 110 5.83 13.19 8.35
N LYS A 111 5.34 12.77 7.18
CA LYS A 111 5.87 11.59 6.44
C LYS A 111 6.68 11.93 5.18
N LEU A 112 7.09 13.18 4.99
CA LEU A 112 7.72 13.65 3.74
C LEU A 112 8.83 12.71 3.24
N LEU A 113 9.74 12.28 4.12
CA LEU A 113 10.87 11.43 3.71
C LEU A 113 10.41 10.08 3.16
N ALA A 114 9.39 9.46 3.78
CA ALA A 114 8.82 8.21 3.30
C ALA A 114 8.15 8.39 1.93
N THR A 115 7.40 9.48 1.76
CA THR A 115 6.75 9.83 0.49
C THR A 115 7.78 10.09 -0.61
N LEU A 116 8.89 10.79 -0.31
CA LEU A 116 9.99 11.04 -1.24
C LEU A 116 10.66 9.74 -1.71
N LEU A 117 10.94 8.82 -0.78
CA LEU A 117 11.54 7.52 -1.12
C LEU A 117 10.60 6.68 -1.98
N CYS A 118 9.30 6.71 -1.70
CA CYS A 118 8.30 6.03 -2.49
C CYS A 118 8.19 6.65 -3.91
N ALA A 119 8.14 7.98 -4.01
CA ALA A 119 8.13 8.69 -5.28
C ALA A 119 9.38 8.39 -6.12
N ARG A 120 10.55 8.30 -5.47
CA ARG A 120 11.82 7.92 -6.09
C ARG A 120 11.81 6.48 -6.60
N LYS A 121 11.27 5.53 -5.81
CA LYS A 121 11.09 4.13 -6.25
C LYS A 121 10.25 4.02 -7.52
N HIS A 122 9.26 4.90 -7.68
CA HIS A 122 8.43 4.96 -8.89
C HIS A 122 9.04 5.79 -10.04
N GLY A 123 10.17 6.45 -9.82
CA GLY A 123 10.84 7.28 -10.83
C GLY A 123 10.09 8.57 -11.15
N PHE A 124 9.43 9.17 -10.16
CA PHE A 124 8.75 10.47 -10.31
C PHE A 124 9.60 11.64 -9.83
N VAL A 125 10.39 11.42 -8.78
CA VAL A 125 11.23 12.42 -8.13
C VAL A 125 12.68 11.93 -8.07
N GLY A 126 13.64 12.84 -8.22
CA GLY A 126 15.06 12.60 -8.02
C GLY A 126 15.69 13.61 -7.06
N PHE A 127 16.66 13.16 -6.29
CA PHE A 127 17.51 14.00 -5.43
C PHE A 127 18.86 13.32 -5.23
N SER A 128 19.88 14.08 -4.81
CA SER A 128 21.22 13.56 -4.56
C SER A 128 21.30 12.81 -3.23
N GLY A 129 22.03 11.69 -3.18
CA GLY A 129 22.18 10.84 -1.99
C GLY A 129 21.11 9.75 -1.85
N GLU A 130 21.16 9.01 -0.74
CA GLU A 130 20.21 7.93 -0.40
C GLU A 130 18.98 8.45 0.36
N THR A 131 19.20 9.39 1.27
CA THR A 131 18.20 10.01 2.14
C THR A 131 18.59 11.47 2.39
N LEU A 132 17.66 12.27 2.92
CA LEU A 132 17.86 13.70 3.21
C LEU A 132 17.55 13.97 4.69
N PHE A 133 18.37 14.79 5.33
CA PHE A 133 18.22 15.18 6.74
C PHE A 133 18.03 16.68 6.90
N GLN A 134 17.08 17.07 7.76
CA GLN A 134 16.86 18.47 8.14
C GLN A 134 18.13 19.04 8.83
N GLY A 135 18.44 20.31 8.61
CA GLY A 135 19.63 20.97 9.15
C GLY A 135 20.95 20.63 8.44
N ARG A 136 20.99 19.59 7.59
CA ARG A 136 22.18 19.21 6.81
C ARG A 136 21.96 19.38 5.31
N ASP A 137 20.86 18.83 4.80
CA ASP A 137 20.62 18.67 3.36
C ASP A 137 19.60 19.69 2.82
N GLU A 138 19.42 20.82 3.51
CA GLU A 138 18.37 21.80 3.19
C GLU A 138 18.48 22.39 1.78
N ALA A 139 19.71 22.51 1.27
CA ALA A 139 20.00 23.04 -0.05
C ALA A 139 19.92 21.98 -1.17
N VAL A 140 19.67 20.70 -0.84
CA VAL A 140 19.63 19.64 -1.87
C VAL A 140 18.39 19.82 -2.74
N PRO A 141 18.54 19.94 -4.08
CA PRO A 141 17.42 20.08 -4.98
C PRO A 141 16.66 18.75 -5.12
N VAL A 142 15.36 18.81 -4.88
CA VAL A 142 14.39 17.76 -5.17
C VAL A 142 13.70 18.11 -6.49
N ARG A 143 13.98 17.33 -7.54
CA ARG A 143 13.50 17.59 -8.91
C ARG A 143 12.46 16.58 -9.35
N LEU A 144 11.48 17.04 -10.12
CA LEU A 144 10.60 16.16 -10.88
C LEU A 144 11.38 15.57 -12.06
N LEU A 145 11.19 14.27 -12.33
CA LEU A 145 11.88 13.60 -13.44
C LEU A 145 11.14 13.71 -14.78
N ARG A 146 9.88 14.14 -14.75
CA ARG A 146 9.02 14.36 -15.93
C ARG A 146 8.06 15.52 -15.66
N PRO A 147 7.42 16.10 -16.69
CA PRO A 147 6.40 17.14 -16.50
C PRO A 147 5.24 16.65 -15.62
N PHE A 148 4.69 17.55 -14.79
CA PHE A 148 3.65 17.20 -13.83
C PHE A 148 2.43 16.52 -14.45
N GLU A 149 1.96 16.96 -15.61
CA GLU A 149 0.79 16.35 -16.28
C GLU A 149 1.03 14.88 -16.68
N GLU A 150 2.25 14.54 -17.10
CA GLU A 150 2.62 13.15 -17.41
C GLU A 150 2.72 12.29 -16.15
N LEU A 151 3.26 12.85 -15.07
CA LEU A 151 3.32 12.18 -13.77
C LEU A 151 1.92 11.92 -13.22
N LYS A 152 1.06 12.93 -13.25
CA LYS A 152 -0.32 12.88 -12.78
C LYS A 152 -1.12 11.81 -13.49
N THR A 153 -1.08 11.77 -14.82
CA THR A 153 -1.77 10.74 -15.62
C THR A 153 -1.28 9.34 -15.28
N LYS A 154 0.05 9.14 -15.14
CA LYS A 154 0.63 7.85 -14.73
C LYS A 154 0.23 7.41 -13.33
N ILE A 155 0.20 8.33 -12.36
CA ILE A 155 -0.19 8.02 -10.98
C ILE A 155 -1.69 7.68 -10.93
N LEU A 156 -2.54 8.47 -11.58
CA LEU A 156 -3.98 8.22 -11.63
C LEU A 156 -4.32 6.91 -12.33
N ALA A 157 -3.62 6.55 -13.41
CA ALA A 157 -3.76 5.25 -14.07
C ALA A 157 -3.47 4.11 -13.09
N LYS A 158 -2.35 4.17 -12.35
CA LYS A 158 -2.03 3.16 -11.34
C LYS A 158 -3.07 3.06 -10.22
N VAL A 159 -3.59 4.20 -9.77
CA VAL A 159 -4.66 4.22 -8.75
C VAL A 159 -5.93 3.56 -9.30
N ALA A 160 -6.29 3.85 -10.56
CA ALA A 160 -7.43 3.23 -11.21
C ALA A 160 -7.24 1.71 -11.35
N ASP A 161 -6.06 1.24 -11.77
CA ASP A 161 -5.73 -0.18 -11.86
C ASP A 161 -5.90 -0.88 -10.51
N LEU A 162 -5.34 -0.31 -9.43
CA LEU A 162 -5.46 -0.87 -8.08
C LEU A 162 -6.91 -0.93 -7.58
N ARG A 163 -7.72 0.08 -7.92
CA ARG A 163 -9.15 0.10 -7.59
C ARG A 163 -9.94 -0.92 -8.43
N CYS A 164 -9.55 -1.16 -9.68
CA CYS A 164 -10.15 -2.19 -10.53
C CYS A 164 -9.87 -3.60 -9.98
N VAL A 165 -8.62 -3.88 -9.60
CA VAL A 165 -8.26 -5.14 -8.93
C VAL A 165 -9.08 -5.37 -7.66
N PHE A 166 -9.38 -4.30 -6.93
CA PHE A 166 -10.24 -4.37 -5.76
C PHE A 166 -11.69 -4.73 -6.12
N THR A 167 -12.26 -4.14 -7.17
CA THR A 167 -13.63 -4.41 -7.59
C THR A 167 -13.81 -5.80 -8.20
N GLU A 168 -12.90 -6.24 -9.06
CA GLU A 168 -12.97 -7.58 -9.70
C GLU A 168 -12.95 -8.71 -8.65
N LYS A 169 -12.12 -8.57 -7.61
CA LYS A 169 -12.02 -9.56 -6.52
C LYS A 169 -13.23 -9.62 -5.59
N LEU A 170 -14.08 -8.60 -5.58
CA LEU A 170 -15.34 -8.64 -4.82
C LEU A 170 -16.42 -9.42 -5.58
N GLU A 171 -16.30 -9.53 -6.90
CA GLU A 171 -17.25 -10.23 -7.76
C GLU A 171 -16.93 -11.72 -7.90
N GLU A 172 -15.68 -12.14 -7.69
CA GLU A 172 -15.33 -13.55 -7.56
C GLU A 172 -15.83 -14.11 -6.21
N PRO A 173 -16.82 -15.02 -6.19
CA PRO A 173 -17.22 -15.66 -4.94
C PRO A 173 -16.01 -16.43 -4.42
N ALA A 174 -15.68 -16.26 -3.14
CA ALA A 174 -14.62 -16.99 -2.47
C ALA A 174 -14.82 -18.50 -2.67
N VAL A 175 -14.12 -19.08 -3.65
CA VAL A 175 -14.08 -20.53 -3.84
C VAL A 175 -13.40 -21.05 -2.58
N LEU A 176 -14.20 -21.57 -1.67
CA LEU A 176 -13.75 -22.28 -0.47
C LEU A 176 -12.70 -23.29 -0.93
N ARG A 177 -11.44 -23.08 -0.49
CA ARG A 177 -10.34 -24.01 -0.74
C ARG A 177 -10.73 -25.35 -0.10
N GLN A 178 -11.29 -26.25 -0.90
CA GLN A 178 -11.39 -27.66 -0.54
C GLN A 178 -9.97 -28.22 -0.64
N ASN A 179 -9.34 -28.44 0.52
CA ASN A 179 -8.20 -29.32 0.68
C ASN A 179 -8.70 -30.64 1.27
#